data_AF-A0A9D6DQ05-F1
#
_entry.id   AF-A0A9D6DQ05-F1
#
_cell.length_a   1.000
_cell.length_b   1.000
_cell.length_c   1.000
_cell.angle_alpha   90.00
_cell.angle_beta   90.00
_cell.angle_gamma   90.00
#
_symmetry.space_group_name_H-M   'P 1'
#
loop_
_entity.id
_entity.type
_entity.pdbx_description
1 polymer ?
#
loop_
_entity_poly.entity_id
_entity_poly.type
_entity_poly.pdbx_seq_one_letter_code
_entity_poly.pdbx_strand_id
1 'polypeptide(L)'
;MPKKYLTVNEVAKIFGVTPLTVRNWDKKGALVAHRNPVNNYRVYKIEDVEFLMKGIEDNKSPRTAVAKLRPDEPRKLKIEVL
;
A
#
# COMPACT_ATOMS: atom_id res chain seq x y z
N MET A 1 -9.44 -11.03 -23.40
CA MET A 1 -8.44 -11.55 -22.44
C MET A 1 -8.62 -10.82 -21.12
N PRO A 2 -8.51 -11.50 -19.96
CA PRO A 2 -8.57 -10.84 -18.67
C PRO A 2 -7.39 -9.88 -18.50
N LYS A 3 -7.64 -8.74 -17.85
CA LYS A 3 -6.62 -7.77 -17.48
C LYS A 3 -5.62 -8.46 -16.55
N LYS A 4 -4.31 -8.28 -16.77
CA LYS A 4 -3.25 -8.94 -15.96
C LYS A 4 -2.65 -8.02 -14.88
N TYR A 5 -2.76 -6.71 -15.06
CA TYR A 5 -2.12 -5.72 -14.23
C TYR A 5 -3.10 -4.62 -13.80
N LEU A 6 -2.93 -4.11 -12.59
CA LEU A 6 -3.69 -3.02 -12.00
C LEU A 6 -2.80 -1.80 -11.81
N THR A 7 -3.35 -0.62 -12.06
CA THR A 7 -2.69 0.65 -11.73
C THR A 7 -2.74 0.92 -10.22
N VAL A 8 -1.90 1.84 -9.74
CA VAL A 8 -1.93 2.32 -8.35
C VAL A 8 -3.35 2.73 -7.90
N ASN A 9 -4.09 3.44 -8.76
CA ASN A 9 -5.42 3.93 -8.43
C ASN A 9 -6.46 2.81 -8.33
N GLU A 10 -6.32 1.75 -9.14
CA GLU A 10 -7.21 0.59 -9.07
C GLU A 10 -6.97 -0.20 -7.80
N VAL A 11 -5.71 -0.48 -7.47
CA VAL A 11 -5.36 -1.12 -6.20
C VAL A 11 -5.85 -0.29 -5.01
N ALA A 12 -5.67 1.04 -5.05
CA ALA A 12 -6.13 1.93 -4.00
C ALA A 12 -7.66 1.85 -3.80
N LYS A 13 -8.43 1.80 -4.88
CA LYS A 13 -9.89 1.62 -4.83
C LYS A 13 -10.29 0.27 -4.25
N ILE A 14 -9.60 -0.81 -4.63
CA ILE A 14 -9.88 -2.17 -4.12
C ILE A 14 -9.70 -2.24 -2.61
N PHE A 15 -8.62 -1.66 -2.08
CA PHE A 15 -8.31 -1.69 -0.65
C PHE A 15 -8.96 -0.56 0.16
N GLY A 16 -9.65 0.39 -0.48
CA GLY A 16 -10.20 1.57 0.20
C GLY A 16 -9.14 2.48 0.83
N VAL A 17 -7.96 2.58 0.21
CA VAL A 17 -6.82 3.39 0.69
C VAL A 17 -6.45 4.47 -0.31
N THR A 18 -5.54 5.38 0.07
CA THR A 18 -5.02 6.38 -0.86
C THR A 18 -4.00 5.76 -1.83
N PRO A 19 -3.83 6.32 -3.05
CA PRO A 19 -2.74 5.94 -3.95
C PRO A 19 -1.34 6.08 -3.33
N LEU A 20 -1.15 7.02 -2.39
CA LEU A 20 0.10 7.18 -1.65
C LEU A 20 0.37 5.96 -0.76
N THR A 21 -0.65 5.41 -0.10
CA THR A 21 -0.53 4.18 0.70
C THR A 21 -0.03 3.01 -0.13
N VAL A 22 -0.58 2.82 -1.34
CA VAL A 22 -0.14 1.75 -2.26
C VAL A 22 1.32 1.96 -2.69
N ARG A 23 1.73 3.20 -3.01
CA ARG A 23 3.15 3.51 -3.31
C ARG A 23 4.07 3.28 -2.11
N ASN A 24 3.57 3.45 -0.90
CA ASN A 24 4.33 3.15 0.31
C ASN A 24 4.47 1.63 0.53
N TRP A 25 3.49 0.82 0.11
CA TRP A 25 3.62 -0.64 0.10
C TRP A 25 4.68 -1.11 -0.89
N ASP A 26 4.75 -0.49 -2.08
CA ASP A 26 5.84 -0.69 -3.05
C ASP A 26 7.21 -0.35 -2.45
N LYS A 27 7.36 0.83 -1.87
CA LYS A 27 8.61 1.22 -1.19
C LYS A 27 9.03 0.26 -0.07
N LYS A 28 8.07 -0.40 0.58
CA LYS A 28 8.30 -1.33 1.69
C LYS A 28 8.43 -2.80 1.22
N GLY A 29 8.27 -3.07 -0.08
CA GLY A 29 8.30 -4.43 -0.63
C GLY A 29 7.06 -5.27 -0.33
N ALA A 30 6.03 -4.70 0.29
CA ALA A 30 4.78 -5.42 0.60
C ALA A 30 3.91 -5.65 -0.65
N LEU A 31 4.08 -4.81 -1.69
CA LEU A 31 3.46 -4.99 -2.99
C LEU A 31 4.40 -4.42 -4.06
N VAL A 32 5.13 -5.28 -4.78
CA VAL A 32 6.20 -4.84 -5.69
C VAL A 32 5.62 -4.34 -7.02
N ALA A 33 5.97 -3.12 -7.41
CA ALA A 33 5.51 -2.56 -8.68
C ALA A 33 6.35 -3.05 -9.87
N HIS A 34 5.65 -3.44 -10.94
CA HIS A 34 6.20 -3.47 -12.29
C HIS A 34 6.10 -2.09 -12.93
N ARG A 35 6.93 -1.85 -13.96
CA ARG A 35 6.93 -0.61 -14.73
C ARG A 35 6.31 -0.86 -16.09
N ASN A 36 5.32 -0.05 -16.45
CA ASN A 36 4.78 -0.04 -17.80
C ASN A 36 5.89 0.45 -18.77
N PRO A 37 6.23 -0.31 -19.83
CA PRO A 37 7.31 0.07 -20.74
C PRO A 37 7.03 1.35 -21.54
N VAL A 38 5.77 1.76 -21.68
CA VAL A 38 5.39 2.93 -22.49
C VAL A 38 5.49 4.24 -21.71
N ASN A 39 5.11 4.24 -20.43
CA ASN A 39 5.00 5.46 -19.62
C ASN A 39 5.60 5.35 -18.22
N ASN A 40 6.28 4.25 -17.91
CA ASN A 40 6.96 3.98 -16.64
C ASN A 40 6.07 4.06 -15.39
N TYR A 41 4.74 4.03 -15.55
CA TYR A 41 3.82 4.00 -14.43
C TYR A 41 3.91 2.66 -13.69
N ARG A 42 3.68 2.75 -12.37
CA ARG A 42 3.60 1.57 -11.51
C ARG A 42 2.34 0.79 -11.81
N VAL A 43 2.52 -0.49 -12.08
CA VAL A 43 1.44 -1.45 -12.23
C VAL A 43 1.74 -2.70 -11.40
N TYR A 44 0.71 -3.37 -10.93
CA TYR A 44 0.81 -4.53 -10.04
C TYR A 44 0.10 -5.71 -10.67
N LYS A 45 0.65 -6.92 -10.57
CA LYS A 45 -0.09 -8.10 -11.06
C LYS A 45 -1.33 -8.30 -10.20
N ILE A 46 -2.39 -8.79 -10.82
CA ILE A 46 -3.61 -9.14 -10.07
C ILE A 46 -3.31 -10.21 -9.02
N GLU A 47 -2.50 -11.20 -9.37
CA GLU A 47 -2.08 -12.31 -8.48
C GLU A 47 -1.43 -11.79 -7.19
N ASP A 48 -0.52 -10.81 -7.28
CA ASP A 48 0.16 -10.23 -6.11
C ASP A 48 -0.83 -9.45 -5.22
N VAL A 49 -1.78 -8.76 -5.84
CA VAL A 49 -2.83 -8.01 -5.13
C VAL A 49 -3.77 -8.95 -4.40
N GLU A 50 -4.17 -10.06 -5.03
CA GLU A 50 -5.00 -11.10 -4.42
C GLU A 50 -4.27 -11.82 -3.28
N PHE A 51 -2.98 -12.12 -3.45
CA PHE A 51 -2.16 -12.71 -2.41
C PHE A 51 -2.06 -11.80 -1.18
N LEU A 52 -1.84 -10.50 -1.39
CA LEU A 52 -1.82 -9.51 -0.31
C LEU A 52 -3.18 -9.45 0.41
N MET A 53 -4.29 -9.50 -0.33
CA MET A 53 -5.64 -9.49 0.24
C MET A 53 -5.86 -10.70 1.16
N LYS A 54 -5.53 -11.91 0.71
CA LYS A 54 -5.60 -13.13 1.52
C LYS A 54 -4.74 -13.05 2.78
N GLY A 55 -3.48 -12.62 2.63
CA GLY A 55 -2.58 -12.47 3.77
C GLY A 55 -3.06 -11.47 4.84
N ILE A 56 -3.83 -10.45 4.45
CA ILE A 56 -4.48 -9.51 5.39
C ILE A 56 -5.64 -10.18 6.13
N GLU A 57 -6.43 -11.01 5.44
CA GLU A 57 -7.54 -11.76 6.05
C GLU A 57 -7.04 -12.78 7.07
N ASP A 58 -5.97 -13.51 6.74
CA ASP A 58 -5.34 -14.51 7.60
C ASP A 58 -4.67 -13.86 8.83
N ASN A 59 -4.17 -12.63 8.68
CA ASN A 59 -3.50 -11.87 9.74
C ASN A 59 -4.44 -10.89 10.47
N LYS A 60 -5.75 -11.18 10.53
CA LYS A 60 -6.77 -10.47 11.32
C LYS A 60 -6.58 -10.57 12.85
N SER A 61 -5.34 -10.66 13.34
CA SER A 61 -5.06 -10.35 14.74
C SER A 61 -5.43 -8.88 14.99
N PRO A 62 -6.15 -8.55 16.09
CA PRO A 62 -6.72 -7.24 16.26
C PRO A 62 -5.62 -6.20 16.50
N ARG A 63 -5.21 -5.51 15.42
CA ARG A 63 -4.42 -4.26 15.52
C ARG A 63 -5.14 -3.18 16.34
N THR A 64 -6.43 -3.35 16.63
CA THR A 64 -7.17 -2.55 17.61
C THR A 64 -6.49 -2.55 18.99
N ALA A 65 -5.80 -3.63 19.37
CA ALA A 65 -5.01 -3.67 20.60
C ALA A 65 -3.76 -2.75 20.56
N VAL A 66 -3.16 -2.56 19.38
CA VAL A 66 -1.93 -1.76 19.19
C VAL A 66 -2.22 -0.27 19.02
N ALA A 67 -3.44 0.11 18.64
CA ALA A 67 -3.87 1.51 18.61
C ALA A 67 -3.85 2.15 20.00
N LYS A 68 -4.07 1.38 21.08
CA LYS A 68 -3.98 1.86 22.48
C LYS A 68 -2.55 2.10 22.98
N LEU A 69 -1.52 1.65 22.24
CA LEU A 69 -0.11 1.71 22.66
C LEU A 69 0.69 2.82 21.97
N ARG A 70 0.07 3.62 21.10
CA ARG A 70 0.75 4.75 20.45
C ARG A 70 0.43 6.02 21.25
N PRO A 71 1.44 6.75 21.76
CA PRO A 71 1.21 8.08 22.30
C PRO A 71 0.57 8.95 21.22
N ASP A 72 -0.43 9.74 21.60
CA ASP A 72 -1.17 10.64 20.72
C ASP A 72 -0.30 11.81 20.19
N GLU A 73 1.00 11.79 20.46
CA GLU A 73 1.86 12.92 20.16
C GLU A 73 2.16 12.96 18.65
N PRO A 74 1.77 14.04 17.95
CA PRO A 74 2.10 14.21 16.55
C PRO A 74 3.62 14.20 16.42
N ARG A 75 4.15 13.42 15.47
CA ARG A 75 5.57 13.46 15.12
C ARG A 75 5.92 14.89 14.71
N LYS A 76 6.48 15.67 15.63
CA LYS A 76 6.98 17.03 15.35
C LYS A 76 8.03 16.90 14.26
N LEU A 77 7.71 17.38 13.06
CA LEU A 77 8.73 17.64 12.04
C LEU A 77 9.56 18.79 12.58
N LYS A 78 10.79 18.50 13.03
CA LYS A 78 11.79 19.54 13.29
C LYS A 78 12.20 20.10 11.93
N ILE A 79 11.52 21.15 11.50
CA ILE A 79 11.99 21.99 10.39
C ILE A 79 12.92 22.99 11.05
N GLU A 80 14.22 22.74 10.98
CA GLU A 80 15.21 23.80 11.24
C GLU A 80 15.20 24.72 10.03
N VAL A 81 14.53 25.86 10.18
CA VAL A 81 14.62 26.97 9.23
C VAL A 81 15.96 27.66 9.51
N LEU A 82 16.82 27.74 8.50
CA LEU A 82 18.05 28.54 8.50
C LEU A 82 17.74 30.03 8.53
#